data_AF-A0A7L2A3S9-F1
#
_entry.id   AF-A0A7L2A3S9-F1
#
_cell.length_a   1.000
_cell.length_b   1.000
_cell.length_c   1.000
_cell.angle_alpha   90.00
_cell.angle_beta   90.00
_cell.angle_gamma   90.00
#
_symmetry.space_group_name_H-M   'P 1'
#
loop_
_entity.id
_entity.type
_entity.pdbx_description
1 polymer ?
#
loop_
_entity_poly.entity_id
_entity_poly.type
_entity_poly.pdbx_seq_one_letter_code
_entity_poly.pdbx_strand_id
1 'polypeptide(L)'
;LQVNGVSQIVPVTLFPGVSISLSGQYVVVTTDFGLQVKFDGNQRAEITLPSTYMSKVCGICGNYNGQKADDFLNPDGEMEANSTSLGNSWQVYNDSRCSPDNGHTPNCTEDEKHMIQSNAYCGLITDPNGPFQKCHSVVDPQSYFEDCQYDLCELHLNNAALCESLQAYADVCQSAGVQLAPWRNATFCPIACPANSHYEPCAAACPATCVDPTAPESCSLPCVEGCVCDSGYLLYNDRCVPSQQCGCWHNGQHYPVGSEFWTDNTCSSKCTCPAQGSKVQCFNASCPAGQYCGVQNGKPVCLEHSYGICHVHGDPHYQTFDNVRHNFMGNCTYTLAKVCSNTTSLPYFNVEAKNEHRGNTRVSYVREVAVEVYGQRIVILKQQKSHVLVNNVRQTLPVSAAGGAITVSKSGRYIVLETDFNLRVSYDTDHSVEVKVPTTYFNLTCGMCGNFNNRRDDEYMMPNGQQAADSNALGESWQVPDSDPSCGVPLPSPPCSAEEEKLYQSDQFCGILTTSPSSFE
;
A
#
# COMPACT_ATOMS: atom_id res chain seq x y z
N LEU A 1 -11.39 -4.60 -5.85
CA LEU A 1 -10.27 -5.35 -6.45
C LEU A 1 -9.10 -4.41 -6.74
N GLN A 2 -7.87 -4.80 -6.44
CA GLN A 2 -6.66 -4.05 -6.79
C GLN A 2 -5.74 -4.89 -7.68
N VAL A 3 -5.13 -4.25 -8.68
CA VAL A 3 -4.09 -4.83 -9.54
C VAL A 3 -2.84 -3.97 -9.36
N ASN A 4 -1.76 -4.56 -8.86
CA ASN A 4 -0.51 -3.84 -8.53
C ASN A 4 -0.74 -2.62 -7.62
N GLY A 5 -1.63 -2.75 -6.62
CA GLY A 5 -2.00 -1.67 -5.69
C GLY A 5 -2.97 -0.63 -6.25
N VAL A 6 -3.39 -0.75 -7.53
CA VAL A 6 -4.33 0.18 -8.16
C VAL A 6 -5.72 -0.45 -8.24
N SER A 7 -6.73 0.26 -7.72
CA SER A 7 -8.13 -0.18 -7.80
C SER A 7 -8.61 -0.27 -9.25
N GLN A 8 -9.22 -1.41 -9.61
CA GLN A 8 -9.77 -1.66 -10.93
C GLN A 8 -11.29 -1.86 -10.87
N ILE A 9 -11.96 -1.54 -11.98
CA ILE A 9 -13.39 -1.78 -12.19
C ILE A 9 -13.52 -3.03 -13.05
N VAL A 10 -14.42 -3.95 -12.67
CA VAL A 10 -14.60 -5.25 -13.31
C VAL A 10 -15.83 -5.21 -14.24
N PRO A 11 -15.80 -5.84 -15.44
CA PRO A 11 -14.70 -6.61 -16.01
C PRO A 11 -13.52 -5.75 -16.49
N VAL A 12 -12.31 -6.30 -16.40
CA VAL A 12 -11.07 -5.69 -16.89
C VAL A 12 -10.19 -6.74 -17.57
N THR A 13 -9.60 -6.38 -18.71
CA THR A 13 -8.57 -7.20 -19.38
C THR A 13 -7.23 -6.51 -19.23
N LEU A 14 -6.29 -7.19 -18.59
CA LEU A 14 -4.92 -6.75 -18.38
C LEU A 14 -4.03 -7.23 -19.53
N PHE A 15 -3.13 -6.37 -19.98
CA PHE A 15 -2.27 -6.65 -21.12
C PHE A 15 -0.99 -7.37 -20.69
N PRO A 16 -0.60 -8.51 -21.33
CA PRO A 16 -1.41 -9.46 -22.09
C PRO A 16 -1.78 -10.71 -21.27
N GLY A 17 -2.99 -11.22 -21.50
CA GLY A 17 -3.36 -12.60 -21.15
C GLY A 17 -4.12 -12.82 -19.84
N VAL A 18 -4.51 -11.77 -19.10
CA VAL A 18 -5.29 -11.91 -17.86
C VAL A 18 -6.58 -11.11 -17.94
N SER A 19 -7.72 -11.75 -17.75
CA SER A 19 -9.04 -11.12 -17.66
C SER A 19 -9.64 -11.34 -16.28
N ILE A 20 -10.25 -10.31 -15.72
CA ILE A 20 -10.95 -10.39 -14.44
C ILE A 20 -12.40 -10.00 -14.69
N SER A 21 -13.34 -10.85 -14.27
CA SER A 21 -14.78 -10.69 -14.48
C SER A 21 -15.57 -11.03 -13.21
N LEU A 22 -16.86 -10.69 -13.20
CA LEU A 22 -17.81 -11.16 -12.19
C LEU A 22 -18.64 -12.30 -12.78
N SER A 23 -18.94 -13.31 -11.97
CA SER A 23 -19.82 -14.43 -12.33
C SER A 23 -20.57 -14.91 -11.09
N GLY A 24 -21.87 -14.65 -11.01
CA GLY A 24 -22.67 -14.93 -9.81
C GLY A 24 -22.14 -14.13 -8.62
N GLN A 25 -21.76 -14.82 -7.55
CA GLN A 25 -21.15 -14.23 -6.35
C GLN A 25 -19.62 -14.14 -6.43
N TYR A 26 -19.00 -14.61 -7.52
CA TYR A 26 -17.56 -14.76 -7.63
C TYR A 26 -16.90 -13.64 -8.43
N VAL A 27 -15.75 -13.20 -7.97
CA VAL A 27 -14.73 -12.58 -8.82
C VAL A 27 -13.93 -13.70 -9.47
N VAL A 28 -13.82 -13.67 -10.79
CA VAL A 28 -13.16 -14.70 -11.60
C VAL A 28 -11.95 -14.10 -12.31
N VAL A 29 -10.77 -14.63 -12.03
CA VAL A 29 -9.55 -14.37 -12.79
C VAL A 29 -9.38 -15.50 -13.80
N THR A 30 -9.32 -15.16 -15.08
CA THR A 30 -9.06 -16.11 -16.17
C THR A 30 -7.81 -15.69 -16.91
N THR A 31 -6.99 -16.66 -17.28
CA THR A 31 -5.74 -16.46 -18.02
C THR A 31 -5.80 -17.11 -19.39
N ASP A 32 -5.01 -16.61 -20.34
CA ASP A 32 -4.90 -17.16 -21.71
C ASP A 32 -4.25 -18.56 -21.76
N PHE A 33 -3.49 -18.93 -20.73
CA PHE A 33 -2.95 -20.27 -20.54
C PHE A 33 -3.92 -21.21 -19.79
N GLY A 34 -5.13 -20.76 -19.49
CA GLY A 34 -6.23 -21.61 -19.02
C GLY A 34 -6.36 -21.78 -17.50
N LEU A 35 -5.50 -21.14 -16.68
CA LEU A 35 -5.75 -21.03 -15.23
C LEU A 35 -6.99 -20.16 -15.01
N GLN A 36 -7.89 -20.66 -14.16
CA GLN A 36 -9.01 -19.88 -13.63
C GLN A 36 -9.01 -19.93 -12.10
N VAL A 37 -9.18 -18.77 -11.47
CA VAL A 37 -9.34 -18.63 -10.02
C VAL A 37 -10.65 -17.90 -9.74
N LYS A 38 -11.50 -18.48 -8.90
CA LYS A 38 -12.73 -17.85 -8.41
C LYS A 38 -12.61 -17.60 -6.92
N PHE A 39 -13.10 -16.46 -6.46
CA PHE A 39 -13.21 -16.15 -5.04
C PHE A 39 -14.50 -15.37 -4.78
N ASP A 40 -15.29 -15.79 -3.79
CA ASP A 40 -16.57 -15.17 -3.41
C ASP A 40 -16.39 -13.92 -2.54
N GLY A 41 -15.17 -13.65 -2.06
CA GLY A 41 -14.89 -12.54 -1.14
C GLY A 41 -15.08 -12.90 0.33
N ASN A 42 -15.45 -14.14 0.64
CA ASN A 42 -15.76 -14.60 1.99
C ASN A 42 -15.03 -15.89 2.33
N GLN A 43 -15.51 -17.05 1.88
CA GLN A 43 -15.07 -18.36 2.37
C GLN A 43 -14.60 -19.30 1.26
N ARG A 44 -15.10 -19.16 0.03
CA ARG A 44 -14.82 -20.11 -1.05
C ARG A 44 -13.86 -19.55 -2.09
N ALA A 45 -12.74 -20.26 -2.24
CA ALA A 45 -11.84 -20.14 -3.38
C ALA A 45 -11.85 -21.41 -4.23
N GLU A 46 -11.80 -21.27 -5.55
CA GLU A 46 -11.75 -22.39 -6.49
C GLU A 46 -10.67 -22.13 -7.53
N ILE A 47 -9.80 -23.12 -7.76
CA ILE A 47 -8.73 -23.07 -8.75
C ILE A 47 -8.97 -24.17 -9.77
N THR A 48 -9.07 -23.79 -11.05
CA THR A 48 -9.18 -24.72 -12.17
C THR A 48 -7.93 -24.61 -13.03
N LEU A 49 -7.33 -25.77 -13.33
CA LEU A 49 -6.12 -25.90 -14.13
C LEU A 49 -6.38 -26.79 -15.34
N PRO A 50 -5.80 -26.48 -16.51
CA PRO A 50 -5.80 -27.39 -17.64
C PRO A 50 -4.86 -28.56 -17.37
N SER A 51 -5.14 -29.70 -18.01
CA SER A 51 -4.37 -30.94 -17.88
C SER A 51 -2.89 -30.81 -18.26
N THR A 52 -2.50 -29.72 -18.94
CA THR A 52 -1.10 -29.38 -19.23
C THR A 52 -0.25 -29.13 -17.97
N TYR A 53 -0.89 -28.86 -16.83
CA TYR A 53 -0.26 -28.69 -15.51
C TYR A 53 -0.17 -30.00 -14.70
N MET A 54 -0.63 -31.13 -15.24
CA MET A 54 -0.56 -32.42 -14.57
C MET A 54 0.87 -32.71 -14.13
N SER A 55 1.05 -33.04 -12.84
CA SER A 55 2.35 -33.28 -12.20
C SER A 55 3.36 -32.11 -12.26
N LYS A 56 2.88 -30.87 -12.44
CA LYS A 56 3.73 -29.65 -12.49
C LYS A 56 3.37 -28.61 -11.44
N VAL A 57 2.47 -28.95 -10.53
CA VAL A 57 2.03 -28.06 -9.45
C VAL A 57 2.37 -28.68 -8.11
N CYS A 58 2.43 -27.82 -7.10
CA CYS A 58 2.62 -28.19 -5.72
C CYS A 58 1.90 -27.17 -4.85
N GLY A 59 1.46 -27.60 -3.67
CA GLY A 59 0.74 -26.76 -2.71
C GLY A 59 -0.26 -27.61 -1.92
N ILE A 60 -1.09 -26.94 -1.12
CA ILE A 60 -2.09 -27.63 -0.30
C ILE A 60 -3.20 -28.33 -1.12
N CYS A 61 -3.34 -27.98 -2.40
CA CYS A 61 -4.23 -28.67 -3.35
C CYS A 61 -3.58 -29.92 -3.99
N GLY A 62 -2.44 -30.38 -3.48
CA GLY A 62 -1.71 -31.54 -3.99
C GLY A 62 -0.87 -31.24 -5.23
N ASN A 63 -0.49 -32.30 -5.95
CA ASN A 63 0.46 -32.23 -7.08
C ASN A 63 -0.20 -32.45 -8.46
N TYR A 64 -1.51 -32.69 -8.48
CA TYR A 64 -2.32 -32.93 -9.67
C TYR A 64 -1.76 -34.06 -10.57
N ASN A 65 -1.37 -35.20 -10.00
CA ASN A 65 -0.90 -36.37 -10.74
C ASN A 65 -1.94 -37.53 -10.81
N GLY A 66 -3.07 -37.40 -10.12
CA GLY A 66 -4.13 -38.42 -10.04
C GLY A 66 -3.94 -39.47 -8.93
N GLN A 67 -2.92 -39.35 -8.08
CA GLN A 67 -2.60 -40.27 -6.99
C GLN A 67 -2.90 -39.64 -5.63
N LYS A 68 -4.10 -39.88 -5.10
CA LYS A 68 -4.53 -39.35 -3.79
C LYS A 68 -3.58 -39.63 -2.61
N ALA A 69 -2.76 -40.69 -2.73
CA ALA A 69 -1.86 -41.12 -1.67
C ALA A 69 -0.63 -40.22 -1.49
N ASP A 70 -0.31 -39.36 -2.46
CA ASP A 70 0.84 -38.45 -2.41
C ASP A 70 0.44 -36.96 -2.43
N ASP A 71 -0.84 -36.65 -2.18
CA ASP A 71 -1.30 -35.27 -2.13
C ASP A 71 -0.89 -34.53 -0.84
N PHE A 72 -0.35 -35.24 0.16
CA PHE A 72 0.13 -34.67 1.42
C PHE A 72 1.65 -34.38 1.39
N LEU A 73 2.19 -34.06 0.22
CA LEU A 73 3.59 -33.64 0.10
C LEU A 73 3.79 -32.20 0.58
N ASN A 74 4.79 -31.99 1.43
CA ASN A 74 5.25 -30.68 1.87
C ASN A 74 6.18 -30.02 0.82
N PRO A 75 6.64 -28.77 1.03
CA PRO A 75 7.53 -28.08 0.07
C PRO A 75 8.86 -28.79 -0.20
N ASP A 76 9.34 -29.61 0.73
CA ASP A 76 10.57 -30.40 0.61
C ASP A 76 10.34 -31.75 -0.12
N GLY A 77 9.09 -32.07 -0.44
CA GLY A 77 8.70 -33.32 -1.09
C GLY A 77 8.60 -34.51 -0.13
N GLU A 78 8.44 -34.26 1.17
CA GLU A 78 8.21 -35.29 2.18
C GLU A 78 6.70 -35.41 2.51
N MET A 79 6.27 -36.62 2.88
CA MET A 79 4.88 -36.90 3.21
C MET A 79 4.53 -36.45 4.63
N GLU A 80 3.48 -35.63 4.73
CA GLU A 80 2.92 -35.17 5.99
C GLU A 80 1.96 -36.19 6.60
N ALA A 81 1.94 -36.24 7.93
CA ALA A 81 1.17 -37.25 8.65
C ALA A 81 -0.34 -36.98 8.65
N ASN A 82 -0.75 -35.71 8.56
CA ASN A 82 -2.15 -35.29 8.62
C ASN A 82 -2.36 -33.90 7.98
N SER A 83 -3.62 -33.49 7.88
CA SER A 83 -4.02 -32.21 7.27
C SER A 83 -3.47 -30.99 8.01
N THR A 84 -3.39 -31.03 9.35
CA THR A 84 -2.81 -29.95 10.16
C THR A 84 -1.32 -29.77 9.86
N SER A 85 -0.54 -30.85 9.83
CA SER A 85 0.90 -30.74 9.53
C SER A 85 1.15 -30.31 8.08
N LEU A 86 0.33 -30.78 7.13
CA LEU A 86 0.33 -30.28 5.75
C LEU A 86 0.06 -28.77 5.66
N GLY A 87 -1.03 -28.28 6.26
CA GLY A 87 -1.37 -26.86 6.23
C GLY A 87 -0.29 -25.98 6.84
N ASN A 88 0.30 -26.40 7.96
CA ASN A 88 1.40 -25.70 8.61
C ASN A 88 2.68 -25.69 7.75
N SER A 89 2.96 -26.73 6.97
CA SER A 89 4.15 -26.82 6.12
C SER A 89 4.15 -25.84 4.94
N TRP A 90 2.98 -25.41 4.47
CA TRP A 90 2.81 -24.54 3.30
C TRP A 90 2.65 -23.05 3.64
N GLN A 91 3.01 -22.63 4.86
CA GLN A 91 2.99 -21.22 5.26
C GLN A 91 4.04 -20.38 4.50
N VAL A 92 3.62 -19.27 3.89
CA VAL A 92 4.48 -18.46 2.99
C VAL A 92 5.29 -17.37 3.72
N TYR A 93 4.81 -16.91 4.89
CA TYR A 93 5.48 -15.87 5.68
C TYR A 93 5.51 -16.25 7.16
N ASN A 94 6.67 -16.09 7.79
CA ASN A 94 6.82 -16.25 9.24
C ASN A 94 6.32 -14.98 9.94
N ASP A 95 5.01 -14.76 9.90
CA ASP A 95 4.32 -13.70 10.62
C ASP A 95 4.04 -14.19 12.04
N SER A 96 4.62 -13.53 13.05
CA SER A 96 4.39 -13.88 14.46
C SER A 96 2.92 -13.74 14.90
N ARG A 97 2.07 -13.11 14.09
CA ARG A 97 0.62 -13.04 14.27
C ARG A 97 -0.12 -14.27 13.73
N CYS A 98 0.54 -15.13 12.96
CA CYS A 98 -0.03 -16.37 12.42
C CYS A 98 0.63 -17.57 13.11
N SER A 99 -0.08 -18.14 14.10
CA SER A 99 0.42 -19.31 14.83
C SER A 99 0.08 -20.61 14.08
N PRO A 100 0.95 -21.62 14.08
CA PRO A 100 0.62 -22.95 13.56
C PRO A 100 -0.60 -23.54 14.24
N ASP A 101 -1.42 -24.27 13.48
CA ASP A 101 -2.54 -25.04 14.01
C ASP A 101 -2.00 -26.25 14.81
N ASN A 102 -2.60 -26.52 15.96
CA ASN A 102 -2.27 -27.67 16.82
C ASN A 102 -3.23 -28.86 16.61
N GLY A 103 -4.19 -28.72 15.70
CA GLY A 103 -5.24 -29.69 15.46
C GLY A 103 -6.37 -29.53 16.46
N HIS A 104 -7.59 -29.84 16.00
CA HIS A 104 -8.80 -29.68 16.79
C HIS A 104 -9.85 -30.73 16.41
N THR A 105 -10.61 -31.17 17.40
CA THR A 105 -11.77 -32.07 17.22
C THR A 105 -13.05 -31.31 17.56
N PRO A 106 -14.04 -31.23 16.65
CA PRO A 106 -15.28 -30.52 16.90
C PRO A 106 -15.99 -31.02 18.14
N ASN A 107 -16.57 -30.09 18.90
CA ASN A 107 -17.31 -30.42 20.11
C ASN A 107 -18.81 -30.21 19.91
N CYS A 108 -19.56 -31.31 19.81
CA CYS A 108 -21.03 -31.27 19.73
C CYS A 108 -21.67 -32.38 20.56
N THR A 109 -22.83 -32.04 21.15
CA THR A 109 -23.70 -32.97 21.87
C THR A 109 -24.37 -33.95 20.90
N GLU A 110 -24.83 -35.10 21.41
CA GLU A 110 -25.55 -36.08 20.58
C GLU A 110 -26.86 -35.51 20.00
N ASP A 111 -27.54 -34.60 20.72
CA ASP A 111 -28.74 -33.92 20.23
C ASP A 111 -28.42 -32.98 19.05
N GLU A 112 -27.32 -32.21 19.14
CA GLU A 112 -26.83 -31.38 18.04
C GLU A 112 -26.46 -32.22 16.82
N LYS A 113 -25.73 -33.33 17.01
CA LYS A 113 -25.38 -34.25 15.91
C LYS A 113 -26.63 -34.76 15.19
N HIS A 114 -27.64 -35.21 15.94
CA HIS A 114 -28.87 -35.70 15.35
C HIS A 114 -29.61 -34.60 14.57
N MET A 115 -29.62 -33.36 15.07
CA MET A 115 -30.20 -32.22 14.37
C MET A 115 -29.44 -31.90 13.07
N ILE A 116 -28.11 -31.83 13.13
CA ILE A 116 -27.21 -31.56 11.99
C ILE A 116 -27.41 -32.60 10.87
N GLN A 117 -27.60 -33.87 11.23
CA GLN A 117 -27.80 -34.97 10.27
C GLN A 117 -29.19 -34.96 9.61
N SER A 118 -30.13 -34.15 10.10
CA SER A 118 -31.47 -34.06 9.51
C SER A 118 -31.48 -33.27 8.19
N ASN A 119 -32.51 -33.47 7.36
CA ASN A 119 -32.68 -32.74 6.09
C ASN A 119 -32.99 -31.24 6.28
N ALA A 120 -33.24 -30.79 7.52
CA ALA A 120 -33.32 -29.37 7.84
C ALA A 120 -31.94 -28.69 7.91
N TYR A 121 -30.85 -29.48 7.99
CA TYR A 121 -29.46 -29.04 8.08
C TYR A 121 -28.62 -29.79 7.01
N CYS A 122 -27.50 -30.41 7.41
CA CYS A 122 -26.54 -31.03 6.50
C CYS A 122 -27.12 -32.24 5.76
N GLY A 123 -28.10 -32.93 6.34
CA GLY A 123 -28.75 -34.09 5.69
C GLY A 123 -29.37 -33.77 4.33
N LEU A 124 -29.66 -32.49 4.06
CA LEU A 124 -30.16 -32.02 2.76
C LEU A 124 -29.18 -32.32 1.62
N ILE A 125 -27.86 -32.31 1.88
CA ILE A 125 -26.80 -32.60 0.90
C ILE A 125 -26.95 -34.01 0.35
N THR A 126 -27.30 -34.98 1.21
CA THR A 126 -27.40 -36.41 0.88
C THR A 126 -28.83 -36.88 0.61
N ASP A 127 -29.84 -36.02 0.74
CA ASP A 127 -31.25 -36.41 0.57
C ASP A 127 -31.52 -36.89 -0.87
N PRO A 128 -31.85 -38.18 -1.10
CA PRO A 128 -32.07 -38.73 -2.43
C PRO A 128 -33.32 -38.15 -3.13
N ASN A 129 -34.22 -37.51 -2.37
CA ASN A 129 -35.39 -36.83 -2.90
C ASN A 129 -35.26 -35.29 -2.82
N GLY A 130 -34.11 -34.80 -2.37
CA GLY A 130 -33.84 -33.39 -2.15
C GLY A 130 -33.52 -32.61 -3.44
N PRO A 131 -33.21 -31.30 -3.30
CA PRO A 131 -32.90 -30.44 -4.44
C PRO A 131 -31.59 -30.81 -5.14
N PHE A 132 -30.68 -31.49 -4.44
CA PHE A 132 -29.38 -31.91 -4.95
C PHE A 132 -29.36 -33.33 -5.53
N GLN A 133 -30.48 -34.06 -5.57
CA GLN A 133 -30.52 -35.47 -5.98
C GLN A 133 -29.87 -35.76 -7.34
N LYS A 134 -29.98 -34.82 -8.30
CA LYS A 134 -29.37 -34.97 -9.64
C LYS A 134 -27.84 -34.90 -9.59
N CYS A 135 -27.31 -34.25 -8.56
CA CYS A 135 -25.87 -34.08 -8.35
C CYS A 135 -25.16 -35.32 -7.87
N HIS A 136 -25.85 -36.16 -7.07
CA HIS A 136 -25.22 -37.28 -6.36
C HIS A 136 -24.51 -38.27 -7.28
N SER A 137 -24.95 -38.38 -8.54
CA SER A 137 -24.33 -39.23 -9.56
C SER A 137 -23.09 -38.63 -10.22
N VAL A 138 -22.86 -37.32 -10.06
CA VAL A 138 -21.79 -36.55 -10.70
C VAL A 138 -20.74 -36.11 -9.68
N VAL A 139 -21.17 -35.69 -8.49
CA VAL A 139 -20.32 -35.29 -7.38
C VAL A 139 -20.76 -36.06 -6.14
N ASP A 140 -19.83 -36.81 -5.55
CA ASP A 140 -20.07 -37.57 -4.32
C ASP A 140 -20.44 -36.59 -3.16
N PRO A 141 -21.64 -36.69 -2.58
CA PRO A 141 -22.07 -35.79 -1.51
C PRO A 141 -21.38 -36.05 -0.16
N GLN A 142 -20.74 -37.21 0.02
CA GLN A 142 -20.35 -37.67 1.35
C GLN A 142 -19.33 -36.75 2.04
N SER A 143 -18.28 -36.30 1.33
CA SER A 143 -17.28 -35.39 1.91
C SER A 143 -17.90 -34.06 2.32
N TYR A 144 -18.75 -33.48 1.46
CA TYR A 144 -19.44 -32.22 1.74
C TYR A 144 -20.41 -32.33 2.94
N PHE A 145 -21.03 -33.50 3.12
CA PHE A 145 -21.88 -33.77 4.28
C PHE A 145 -21.08 -33.90 5.58
N GLU A 146 -19.90 -34.49 5.53
CA GLU A 146 -18.98 -34.60 6.67
C GLU A 146 -18.39 -33.23 7.04
N ASP A 147 -17.99 -32.43 6.05
CA ASP A 147 -17.49 -31.07 6.25
C ASP A 147 -18.58 -30.18 6.87
N CYS A 148 -19.81 -30.24 6.36
CA CYS A 148 -20.95 -29.51 6.93
C CYS A 148 -21.22 -29.91 8.39
N GLN A 149 -21.09 -31.20 8.73
CA GLN A 149 -21.22 -31.66 10.11
C GLN A 149 -20.12 -31.10 11.01
N TYR A 150 -18.89 -31.12 10.53
CA TYR A 150 -17.74 -30.57 11.24
C TYR A 150 -17.99 -29.10 11.58
N ASP A 151 -18.34 -28.29 10.58
CA ASP A 151 -18.53 -26.85 10.72
C ASP A 151 -19.71 -26.51 11.65
N LEU A 152 -20.84 -27.21 11.51
CA LEU A 152 -21.99 -26.96 12.39
C LEU A 152 -21.79 -27.44 13.83
N CYS A 153 -20.98 -28.49 14.03
CA CYS A 153 -20.58 -28.91 15.37
C CYS A 153 -19.72 -27.83 16.03
N GLU A 154 -18.73 -27.29 15.32
CA GLU A 154 -17.82 -26.28 15.88
C GLU A 154 -18.49 -24.91 16.06
N LEU A 155 -19.38 -24.54 15.14
CA LEU A 155 -20.05 -23.24 15.13
C LEU A 155 -21.43 -23.26 15.80
N HIS A 156 -21.74 -24.31 16.56
CA HIS A 156 -22.97 -24.44 17.35
C HIS A 156 -24.24 -24.16 16.55
N LEU A 157 -24.45 -24.92 15.47
CA LEU A 157 -25.64 -24.84 14.60
C LEU A 157 -25.82 -23.48 13.90
N ASN A 158 -24.72 -22.78 13.60
CA ASN A 158 -24.77 -21.50 12.91
C ASN A 158 -25.41 -21.61 11.52
N ASN A 159 -26.52 -20.90 11.30
CA ASN A 159 -27.25 -20.94 10.03
C ASN A 159 -26.45 -20.38 8.84
N ALA A 160 -25.54 -19.41 9.04
CA ALA A 160 -24.72 -18.90 7.94
C ALA A 160 -23.74 -19.98 7.46
N ALA A 161 -23.08 -20.68 8.39
CA ALA A 161 -22.19 -21.80 8.07
C ALA A 161 -22.92 -22.95 7.36
N LEU A 162 -24.16 -23.27 7.78
CA LEU A 162 -25.01 -24.22 7.06
C LEU A 162 -25.21 -23.77 5.60
N CYS A 163 -25.60 -22.50 5.40
CA CYS A 163 -25.86 -21.99 4.06
C CYS A 163 -24.60 -21.90 3.19
N GLU A 164 -23.43 -21.66 3.78
CA GLU A 164 -22.13 -21.70 3.11
C GLU A 164 -21.75 -23.12 2.69
N SER A 165 -21.96 -24.12 3.56
CA SER A 165 -21.77 -25.54 3.24
C SER A 165 -22.71 -26.02 2.12
N LEU A 166 -23.99 -25.65 2.19
CA LEU A 166 -24.96 -25.99 1.15
C LEU A 166 -24.64 -25.31 -0.18
N GLN A 167 -24.21 -24.04 -0.15
CA GLN A 167 -23.71 -23.34 -1.35
C GLN A 167 -22.49 -24.05 -1.93
N ALA A 168 -21.59 -24.54 -1.07
CA ALA A 168 -20.38 -25.21 -1.51
C ALA A 168 -20.69 -26.42 -2.40
N TYR A 169 -21.65 -27.26 -1.96
CA TYR A 169 -22.12 -28.39 -2.75
C TYR A 169 -22.92 -27.95 -4.00
N ALA A 170 -23.72 -26.89 -3.88
CA ALA A 170 -24.48 -26.35 -5.01
C ALA A 170 -23.56 -25.90 -6.16
N ASP A 171 -22.50 -25.13 -5.89
CA ASP A 171 -21.69 -24.60 -7.00
C ASP A 171 -20.81 -25.67 -7.65
N VAL A 172 -20.27 -26.64 -6.89
CA VAL A 172 -19.50 -27.73 -7.53
C VAL A 172 -20.39 -28.54 -8.47
N CYS A 173 -21.67 -28.67 -8.10
CA CYS A 173 -22.67 -29.31 -8.94
C CYS A 173 -22.94 -28.53 -10.23
N GLN A 174 -23.16 -27.22 -10.12
CA GLN A 174 -23.40 -26.35 -11.27
C GLN A 174 -22.16 -26.26 -12.17
N SER A 175 -20.95 -26.19 -11.59
CA SER A 175 -19.68 -26.26 -12.33
C SER A 175 -19.50 -27.58 -13.09
N ALA A 176 -20.08 -28.68 -12.59
CA ALA A 176 -20.13 -29.96 -13.30
C ALA A 176 -21.26 -30.03 -14.37
N GLY A 177 -21.98 -28.93 -14.59
CA GLY A 177 -23.03 -28.82 -15.61
C GLY A 177 -24.41 -29.33 -15.19
N VAL A 178 -24.61 -29.62 -13.90
CA VAL A 178 -25.90 -30.10 -13.39
C VAL A 178 -26.83 -28.94 -13.08
N GLN A 179 -28.03 -28.96 -13.66
CA GLN A 179 -29.07 -28.00 -13.32
C GLN A 179 -29.81 -28.43 -12.04
N LEU A 180 -29.59 -27.68 -10.96
CA LEU A 180 -30.20 -27.91 -9.65
C LEU A 180 -31.64 -27.40 -9.59
N ALA A 181 -32.45 -28.05 -8.74
CA ALA A 181 -33.71 -27.48 -8.31
C ALA A 181 -33.47 -26.36 -7.28
N PRO A 182 -34.38 -25.38 -7.14
CA PRO A 182 -34.26 -24.35 -6.12
C PRO A 182 -34.16 -24.96 -4.72
N TRP A 183 -33.07 -24.67 -4.01
CA TRP A 183 -32.82 -25.15 -2.65
C TRP A 183 -32.95 -24.04 -1.60
N ARG A 184 -32.78 -22.77 -2.02
CA ARG A 184 -33.00 -21.56 -1.20
C ARG A 184 -34.45 -21.10 -1.25
N ASN A 185 -34.92 -20.48 -0.17
CA ASN A 185 -36.20 -19.76 -0.14
C ASN A 185 -36.14 -18.53 0.80
N ALA A 186 -37.24 -17.78 0.91
CA ALA A 186 -37.30 -16.54 1.70
C ALA A 186 -36.94 -16.71 3.19
N THR A 187 -37.08 -17.92 3.73
CA THR A 187 -36.81 -18.26 5.14
C THR A 187 -35.62 -19.20 5.33
N PHE A 188 -35.14 -19.85 4.28
CA PHE A 188 -34.07 -20.83 4.32
C PHE A 188 -32.97 -20.43 3.35
N CYS A 189 -31.84 -20.00 3.92
CA CYS A 189 -30.68 -19.52 3.16
C CYS A 189 -31.06 -18.46 2.10
N PRO A 190 -31.72 -17.33 2.46
CA PRO A 190 -32.00 -16.28 1.50
C PRO A 190 -30.70 -15.58 1.05
N ILE A 191 -30.62 -15.20 -0.23
CA ILE A 191 -29.59 -14.27 -0.73
C ILE A 191 -30.14 -12.86 -0.65
N ALA A 192 -29.42 -12.00 0.08
CA ALA A 192 -29.72 -10.57 0.12
C ALA A 192 -29.08 -9.87 -1.08
N CYS A 193 -29.90 -9.42 -2.03
CA CYS A 193 -29.42 -8.68 -3.19
C CYS A 193 -29.34 -7.17 -2.92
N PRO A 194 -28.35 -6.47 -3.51
CA PRO A 194 -28.26 -5.01 -3.43
C PRO A 194 -29.53 -4.31 -3.91
N ALA A 195 -29.68 -3.03 -3.56
CA ALA A 195 -30.79 -2.22 -4.06
C ALA A 195 -30.82 -2.21 -5.60
N ASN A 196 -32.03 -2.26 -6.17
CA ASN A 196 -32.29 -2.34 -7.62
C ASN A 196 -31.74 -3.63 -8.28
N SER A 197 -31.77 -4.73 -7.53
CA SER A 197 -31.47 -6.07 -8.03
C SER A 197 -32.32 -7.11 -7.32
N HIS A 198 -32.41 -8.28 -7.93
CA HIS A 198 -33.14 -9.42 -7.38
C HIS A 198 -32.35 -10.71 -7.55
N TYR A 199 -32.71 -11.71 -6.74
CA TYR A 199 -32.09 -13.02 -6.76
C TYR A 199 -32.64 -13.85 -7.94
N GLU A 200 -31.74 -14.48 -8.68
CA GLU A 200 -32.07 -15.50 -9.68
C GLU A 200 -31.26 -16.78 -9.43
N PRO A 201 -31.93 -17.97 -9.41
CA PRO A 201 -31.24 -19.25 -9.24
C PRO A 201 -30.39 -19.67 -10.46
N CYS A 202 -30.55 -18.99 -11.60
CA CYS A 202 -29.88 -19.29 -12.86
C CYS A 202 -29.76 -17.99 -13.67
N ALA A 203 -28.89 -17.09 -13.22
CA ALA A 203 -28.53 -15.85 -13.89
C ALA A 203 -27.46 -16.09 -14.95
N ALA A 204 -27.33 -15.18 -15.92
CA ALA A 204 -26.20 -15.20 -16.85
C ALA A 204 -24.87 -15.08 -16.08
N ALA A 205 -23.92 -15.97 -16.36
CA ALA A 205 -22.57 -15.90 -15.77
C ALA A 205 -21.79 -14.66 -16.19
N CYS A 206 -22.19 -14.00 -17.27
CA CYS A 206 -21.67 -12.72 -17.72
C CYS A 206 -22.74 -11.64 -17.44
N PRO A 207 -22.68 -10.92 -16.31
CA PRO A 207 -23.70 -9.93 -15.96
C PRO A 207 -23.62 -8.69 -16.87
N ALA A 208 -24.75 -8.03 -17.09
CA ALA A 208 -24.78 -6.73 -17.76
C ALA A 208 -24.12 -5.68 -16.86
N THR A 209 -23.05 -5.07 -17.35
CA THR A 209 -22.28 -4.07 -16.60
C THR A 209 -22.28 -2.71 -17.28
N CYS A 210 -21.85 -1.66 -16.59
CA CYS A 210 -21.58 -0.38 -17.23
C CYS A 210 -20.44 -0.44 -18.28
N VAL A 211 -19.67 -1.54 -18.31
CA VAL A 211 -18.54 -1.75 -19.25
C VAL A 211 -19.04 -2.41 -20.52
N ASP A 212 -19.80 -3.48 -20.34
CA ASP A 212 -20.41 -4.27 -21.39
C ASP A 212 -21.88 -4.55 -21.00
N PRO A 213 -22.81 -3.67 -21.42
CA PRO A 213 -24.23 -3.84 -21.13
C PRO A 213 -24.85 -5.07 -21.82
N THR A 214 -24.23 -5.56 -22.89
CA THR A 214 -24.72 -6.66 -23.73
C THR A 214 -24.06 -8.00 -23.41
N ALA A 215 -23.15 -8.05 -22.42
CA ALA A 215 -22.44 -9.26 -22.02
C ALA A 215 -23.34 -10.50 -21.83
N PRO A 216 -24.56 -10.41 -21.26
CA PRO A 216 -25.44 -11.57 -21.13
C PRO A 216 -25.85 -12.20 -22.47
N GLU A 217 -26.00 -11.40 -23.53
CA GLU A 217 -26.49 -11.87 -24.84
C GLU A 217 -25.47 -12.74 -25.58
N SER A 218 -24.19 -12.50 -25.34
CA SER A 218 -23.07 -13.26 -25.93
C SER A 218 -22.43 -14.28 -24.98
N CYS A 219 -22.99 -14.45 -23.78
CA CYS A 219 -22.41 -15.33 -22.77
C CYS A 219 -22.62 -16.82 -23.12
N SER A 220 -21.52 -17.54 -23.36
CA SER A 220 -21.57 -18.98 -23.65
C SER A 220 -21.39 -19.87 -22.41
N LEU A 221 -21.21 -19.27 -21.23
CA LEU A 221 -20.99 -20.00 -19.99
C LEU A 221 -22.32 -20.50 -19.40
N PRO A 222 -22.31 -21.63 -18.65
CA PRO A 222 -23.48 -22.08 -17.90
C PRO A 222 -24.01 -20.98 -16.97
N CYS A 223 -25.32 -20.94 -16.75
CA CYS A 223 -25.89 -20.01 -15.78
C CYS A 223 -25.39 -20.31 -14.37
N VAL A 224 -25.37 -19.27 -13.54
CA VAL A 224 -24.90 -19.32 -12.15
C VAL A 224 -25.94 -18.67 -11.25
N GLU A 225 -26.01 -19.13 -10.01
CA GLU A 225 -26.86 -18.50 -8.99
C GLU A 225 -26.28 -17.11 -8.61
N GLY A 226 -27.12 -16.08 -8.50
CA GLY A 226 -26.66 -14.76 -8.14
C GLY A 226 -27.72 -13.66 -8.16
N CYS A 227 -27.27 -12.43 -7.90
CA CYS A 227 -28.11 -11.24 -7.98
C CYS A 227 -28.01 -10.59 -9.35
N VAL A 228 -29.15 -10.26 -9.95
CA VAL A 228 -29.28 -9.63 -11.27
C VAL A 228 -29.86 -8.23 -11.11
N CYS A 229 -29.23 -7.24 -11.74
CA CYS A 229 -29.75 -5.88 -11.73
C CYS A 229 -31.12 -5.81 -12.41
N ASP A 230 -32.03 -5.03 -11.83
CA ASP A 230 -33.36 -4.83 -12.37
C ASP A 230 -33.32 -4.10 -13.72
N SER A 231 -34.38 -4.26 -14.52
CA SER A 231 -34.50 -3.60 -15.82
C SER A 231 -34.26 -2.07 -15.72
N GLY A 232 -33.34 -1.56 -16.53
CA GLY A 232 -32.93 -0.15 -16.53
C GLY A 232 -31.69 0.15 -15.68
N TYR A 233 -31.20 -0.82 -14.91
CA TYR A 233 -29.98 -0.74 -14.11
C TYR A 233 -28.87 -1.62 -14.69
N LEU A 234 -27.62 -1.24 -14.43
CA LEU A 234 -26.42 -1.97 -14.85
C LEU A 234 -25.48 -2.12 -13.66
N LEU A 235 -24.73 -3.23 -13.64
CA LEU A 235 -23.79 -3.51 -12.58
C LEU A 235 -22.57 -2.59 -12.69
N TYR A 236 -22.26 -1.91 -11.59
CA TYR A 236 -21.07 -1.09 -11.41
C TYR A 236 -20.44 -1.43 -10.06
N ASN A 237 -19.29 -2.11 -10.10
CA ASN A 237 -18.68 -2.75 -8.93
C ASN A 237 -19.66 -3.73 -8.25
N ASP A 238 -20.13 -3.40 -7.05
CA ASP A 238 -21.01 -4.19 -6.18
C ASP A 238 -22.45 -3.65 -6.17
N ARG A 239 -22.80 -2.70 -7.05
CA ARG A 239 -24.09 -2.00 -7.03
C ARG A 239 -24.73 -1.91 -8.40
N CYS A 240 -26.06 -1.98 -8.42
CA CYS A 240 -26.85 -1.71 -9.60
C CYS A 240 -27.19 -0.22 -9.67
N VAL A 241 -26.62 0.46 -10.67
CA VAL A 241 -26.81 1.89 -10.90
C VAL A 241 -27.73 2.10 -12.11
N PRO A 242 -28.54 3.17 -12.15
CA PRO A 242 -29.32 3.49 -13.35
C PRO A 242 -28.41 3.54 -14.56
N SER A 243 -28.82 2.91 -15.66
CA SER A 243 -28.01 2.85 -16.89
C SER A 243 -27.51 4.22 -17.35
N GLN A 244 -28.30 5.29 -17.14
CA GLN A 244 -27.93 6.68 -17.46
C GLN A 244 -26.70 7.21 -16.69
N GLN A 245 -26.29 6.53 -15.61
CA GLN A 245 -25.16 6.88 -14.78
C GLN A 245 -23.87 6.12 -15.13
N CYS A 246 -23.90 5.21 -16.11
CA CYS A 246 -22.75 4.38 -16.52
C CYS A 246 -21.59 5.12 -17.21
N GLY A 247 -21.47 6.44 -17.02
CA GLY A 247 -20.25 7.21 -17.30
C GLY A 247 -19.69 7.09 -18.71
N CYS A 248 -18.39 7.32 -18.83
CA CYS A 248 -17.60 7.27 -20.06
C CYS A 248 -16.43 6.32 -19.88
N TRP A 249 -15.94 5.76 -20.98
CA TRP A 249 -14.73 4.94 -21.02
C TRP A 249 -13.61 5.66 -21.77
N HIS A 250 -12.42 5.73 -21.16
CA HIS A 250 -11.22 6.30 -21.77
C HIS A 250 -9.99 5.49 -21.37
N ASN A 251 -9.21 5.02 -22.35
CA ASN A 251 -8.00 4.20 -22.17
C ASN A 251 -8.19 3.00 -21.21
N GLY A 252 -9.33 2.29 -21.32
CA GLY A 252 -9.63 1.13 -20.47
C GLY A 252 -10.04 1.48 -19.04
N GLN A 253 -10.27 2.77 -18.74
CA GLN A 253 -10.74 3.24 -17.43
C GLN A 253 -12.11 3.90 -17.54
N HIS A 254 -12.98 3.62 -16.56
CA HIS A 254 -14.30 4.23 -16.44
C HIS A 254 -14.29 5.52 -15.63
N TYR A 255 -15.10 6.48 -16.05
CA TYR A 255 -15.27 7.80 -15.45
C TYR A 255 -16.77 8.13 -15.33
N PRO A 256 -17.31 8.36 -14.11
CA PRO A 256 -18.72 8.72 -13.93
C PRO A 256 -19.12 9.97 -14.72
N VAL A 257 -20.40 10.08 -15.08
CA VAL A 257 -20.94 11.29 -15.74
C VAL A 257 -20.69 12.51 -14.85
N GLY A 258 -20.17 13.58 -15.44
CA GLY A 258 -19.81 14.83 -14.75
C GLY A 258 -18.45 14.82 -14.06
N SER A 259 -17.72 13.69 -14.06
CA SER A 259 -16.37 13.65 -13.48
C SER A 259 -15.36 14.40 -14.33
N GLU A 260 -14.37 15.00 -13.66
CA GLU A 260 -13.18 15.59 -14.28
C GLU A 260 -11.93 14.81 -13.83
N PHE A 261 -10.97 14.62 -14.72
CA PHE A 261 -9.76 13.86 -14.43
C PHE A 261 -8.60 14.24 -15.35
N TRP A 262 -7.37 14.01 -14.89
CA TRP A 262 -6.16 14.17 -15.69
C TRP A 262 -5.84 12.88 -16.45
N THR A 263 -5.36 12.99 -17.69
CA THR A 263 -5.02 11.82 -18.52
C THR A 263 -3.54 11.48 -18.55
N ASP A 264 -2.70 12.34 -17.97
CA ASP A 264 -1.24 12.20 -18.01
C ASP A 264 -0.61 12.64 -16.69
N ASN A 265 0.59 12.11 -16.41
CA ASN A 265 1.35 12.39 -15.19
C ASN A 265 2.01 13.78 -15.17
N THR A 266 1.77 14.61 -16.19
CA THR A 266 2.20 16.01 -16.24
C THR A 266 1.05 16.99 -16.01
N CYS A 267 -0.18 16.48 -15.83
CA CYS A 267 -1.40 17.25 -15.70
C CYS A 267 -1.52 18.28 -16.84
N SER A 268 -1.22 17.84 -18.07
CA SER A 268 -1.27 18.68 -19.27
C SER A 268 -2.61 18.62 -20.00
N SER A 269 -3.32 17.50 -19.85
CA SER A 269 -4.64 17.24 -20.44
C SER A 269 -5.64 16.85 -19.36
N LYS A 270 -6.68 17.67 -19.23
CA LYS A 270 -7.82 17.45 -18.32
C LYS A 270 -9.04 17.09 -19.14
N CYS A 271 -9.74 16.03 -18.75
CA CYS A 271 -10.92 15.53 -19.45
C CYS A 271 -12.15 15.50 -18.56
N THR A 272 -13.31 15.57 -19.19
CA THR A 272 -14.61 15.41 -18.54
C THR A 272 -15.43 14.32 -19.21
N CYS A 273 -16.30 13.66 -18.45
CA CYS A 273 -17.31 12.76 -19.00
C CYS A 273 -18.66 13.49 -19.11
N PRO A 274 -19.09 13.93 -20.31
CA PRO A 274 -20.28 14.77 -20.43
C PRO A 274 -21.60 13.98 -20.31
N ALA A 275 -21.65 12.75 -20.82
CA ALA A 275 -22.86 11.92 -20.83
C ALA A 275 -22.53 10.41 -20.89
N GLN A 276 -23.51 9.57 -20.56
CA GLN A 276 -23.40 8.11 -20.64
C GLN A 276 -22.92 7.66 -22.04
N GLY A 277 -21.91 6.79 -22.08
CA GLY A 277 -21.41 6.17 -23.32
C GLY A 277 -20.75 7.14 -24.29
N SER A 278 -20.64 8.42 -23.94
CA SER A 278 -20.01 9.42 -24.77
C SER A 278 -18.48 9.31 -24.71
N LYS A 279 -17.80 9.82 -25.74
CA LYS A 279 -16.36 10.05 -25.66
C LYS A 279 -16.08 11.15 -24.64
N VAL A 280 -15.01 10.98 -23.87
CA VAL A 280 -14.53 12.01 -22.96
C VAL A 280 -14.12 13.26 -23.72
N GLN A 281 -14.35 14.43 -23.14
CA GLN A 281 -13.99 15.72 -23.71
C GLN A 281 -12.75 16.25 -22.99
N CYS A 282 -11.64 16.36 -23.71
CA CYS A 282 -10.34 16.74 -23.14
C CYS A 282 -9.91 18.13 -23.61
N PHE A 283 -9.23 18.85 -22.72
CA PHE A 283 -8.66 20.17 -22.99
C PHE A 283 -7.31 20.32 -22.31
N ASN A 284 -6.46 21.18 -22.88
CA ASN A 284 -5.19 21.53 -22.27
C ASN A 284 -5.42 22.31 -20.99
N ALA A 285 -4.79 21.88 -19.91
CA ALA A 285 -4.81 22.54 -18.63
C ALA A 285 -3.47 22.33 -17.91
N SER A 286 -3.30 23.01 -16.78
CA SER A 286 -2.17 22.82 -15.88
C SER A 286 -2.67 22.89 -14.45
N CYS A 287 -1.87 22.40 -13.50
CA CYS A 287 -2.22 22.58 -12.09
C CYS A 287 -2.34 24.06 -11.72
N PRO A 288 -3.25 24.41 -10.79
CA PRO A 288 -3.34 25.75 -10.22
C PRO A 288 -1.99 26.23 -9.66
N ALA A 289 -1.80 27.55 -9.60
CA ALA A 289 -0.61 28.13 -8.98
C ALA A 289 -0.47 27.65 -7.52
N GLY A 290 0.73 27.23 -7.12
CA GLY A 290 0.98 26.64 -5.80
C GLY A 290 0.76 25.14 -5.73
N GLN A 291 0.39 24.49 -6.84
CA GLN A 291 0.22 23.05 -6.93
C GLN A 291 1.14 22.45 -8.00
N TYR A 292 1.58 21.20 -7.79
CA TYR A 292 2.31 20.41 -8.78
C TYR A 292 1.50 19.18 -9.18
N CYS A 293 1.83 18.60 -10.35
CA CYS A 293 1.24 17.34 -10.76
C CYS A 293 1.92 16.17 -10.03
N GLY A 294 1.18 15.46 -9.20
CA GLY A 294 1.61 14.24 -8.54
C GLY A 294 0.69 13.07 -8.88
N VAL A 295 1.09 11.85 -8.51
CA VAL A 295 0.25 10.65 -8.65
C VAL A 295 -0.20 10.21 -7.27
N GLN A 296 -1.52 10.16 -7.05
CA GLN A 296 -2.12 9.68 -5.80
C GLN A 296 -3.09 8.54 -6.13
N ASN A 297 -2.94 7.39 -5.48
CA ASN A 297 -3.72 6.17 -5.74
C ASN A 297 -3.72 5.75 -7.23
N GLY A 298 -2.56 5.87 -7.89
CA GLY A 298 -2.41 5.55 -9.31
C GLY A 298 -3.06 6.53 -10.28
N LYS A 299 -3.60 7.67 -9.80
CA LYS A 299 -4.22 8.70 -10.63
C LYS A 299 -3.43 10.02 -10.58
N PRO A 300 -3.21 10.70 -11.71
CA PRO A 300 -2.63 12.04 -11.72
C PRO A 300 -3.59 13.04 -11.05
N VAL A 301 -3.06 13.83 -10.12
CA VAL A 301 -3.78 14.84 -9.34
C VAL A 301 -2.88 16.05 -9.11
N CYS A 302 -3.50 17.22 -8.94
CA CYS A 302 -2.77 18.42 -8.51
C CYS A 302 -2.68 18.43 -6.99
N LEU A 303 -1.45 18.45 -6.48
CA LEU A 303 -1.14 18.45 -5.05
C LEU A 303 -0.57 19.81 -4.65
N GLU A 304 -0.97 20.31 -3.50
CA GLU A 304 -0.36 21.49 -2.89
C GLU A 304 1.16 21.29 -2.74
N HIS A 305 1.95 22.34 -3.00
CA HIS A 305 3.35 22.36 -2.63
C HIS A 305 3.49 22.34 -1.11
N SER A 306 3.55 21.13 -0.55
CA SER A 306 4.01 20.86 0.80
C SER A 306 5.52 20.63 0.82
N TYR A 307 6.12 20.69 2.00
CA TYR A 307 7.58 20.59 2.15
C TYR A 307 7.92 19.60 3.26
N GLY A 308 8.97 18.81 3.03
CA GLY A 308 9.72 18.17 4.09
C GLY A 308 10.68 19.20 4.69
N ILE A 309 10.73 19.29 6.02
CA ILE A 309 11.63 20.21 6.71
C ILE A 309 12.54 19.40 7.63
N CYS A 310 13.84 19.49 7.37
CA CYS A 310 14.87 18.94 8.25
C CYS A 310 15.52 20.08 9.03
N HIS A 311 15.66 19.89 10.34
CA HIS A 311 16.29 20.86 11.25
C HIS A 311 17.56 20.29 11.85
N VAL A 312 18.62 21.09 11.85
CA VAL A 312 19.87 20.81 12.59
C VAL A 312 20.11 21.96 13.53
N HIS A 313 20.12 21.72 14.84
CA HIS A 313 20.29 22.79 15.81
C HIS A 313 21.08 22.35 17.05
N GLY A 314 21.79 23.29 17.66
CA GLY A 314 22.49 23.07 18.92
C GLY A 314 23.74 22.21 18.73
N ASP A 315 23.94 21.26 19.65
CA ASP A 315 25.06 20.33 19.69
C ASP A 315 24.77 18.98 19.01
N PRO A 316 24.96 18.93 17.69
CA PRO A 316 23.84 19.04 16.79
C PRO A 316 22.76 17.95 17.04
N HIS A 317 21.55 18.43 17.31
CA HIS A 317 20.33 17.63 17.23
C HIS A 317 19.75 17.73 15.83
N TYR A 318 19.40 16.59 15.26
CA TYR A 318 18.81 16.46 13.94
C TYR A 318 17.35 16.07 14.09
N GLN A 319 16.49 16.73 13.34
CA GLN A 319 15.11 16.30 13.09
C GLN A 319 14.97 16.08 11.59
N THR A 320 14.69 14.84 11.20
CA THR A 320 14.59 14.42 9.81
C THR A 320 13.31 14.94 9.14
N PHE A 321 13.19 14.75 7.82
CA PHE A 321 11.99 15.14 7.07
C PHE A 321 10.71 14.45 7.57
N ASP A 322 10.83 13.22 8.10
CA ASP A 322 9.71 12.43 8.64
C ASP A 322 9.60 12.53 10.17
N ASN A 323 10.17 13.60 10.75
CA ASN A 323 10.09 13.95 12.17
C ASN A 323 10.73 12.92 13.13
N VAL A 324 11.82 12.28 12.73
CA VAL A 324 12.64 11.45 13.63
C VAL A 324 13.78 12.28 14.19
N ARG A 325 13.95 12.23 15.52
CA ARG A 325 15.07 12.91 16.20
C ARG A 325 16.24 11.96 16.36
N HIS A 326 17.43 12.42 16.00
CA HIS A 326 18.69 11.75 16.32
C HIS A 326 19.78 12.77 16.70
N ASN A 327 20.81 12.32 17.41
CA ASN A 327 21.88 13.16 17.92
C ASN A 327 23.21 12.57 17.48
N PHE A 328 24.11 13.41 16.96
CA PHE A 328 25.39 12.94 16.46
C PHE A 328 26.47 14.01 16.60
N MET A 329 27.55 13.70 17.32
CA MET A 329 28.52 14.70 17.80
C MET A 329 29.79 14.79 16.96
N GLY A 330 29.80 14.25 15.74
CA GLY A 330 30.97 14.31 14.86
C GLY A 330 31.35 15.74 14.47
N ASN A 331 32.66 16.01 14.29
CA ASN A 331 33.20 17.33 13.93
C ASN A 331 33.68 17.44 12.46
N CYS A 332 33.20 16.54 11.61
CA CYS A 332 33.56 16.45 10.19
C CYS A 332 32.53 17.17 9.32
N THR A 333 32.71 17.03 8.00
CA THR A 333 31.70 17.38 7.00
C THR A 333 30.77 16.18 6.78
N TYR A 334 29.45 16.41 6.81
CA TYR A 334 28.44 15.37 6.66
C TYR A 334 27.37 15.78 5.63
N THR A 335 26.88 14.80 4.86
CA THR A 335 25.74 15.02 3.95
C THR A 335 24.44 15.09 4.75
N LEU A 336 23.80 16.26 4.78
CA LEU A 336 22.48 16.43 5.37
C LEU A 336 21.40 15.82 4.47
N ALA A 337 21.34 16.26 3.22
CA ALA A 337 20.36 15.78 2.25
C ALA A 337 20.90 15.93 0.83
N LYS A 338 20.75 14.90 0.01
CA LYS A 338 20.98 14.96 -1.44
C LYS A 338 19.96 14.11 -2.18
N VAL A 339 19.86 14.30 -3.49
CA VAL A 339 19.06 13.42 -4.35
C VAL A 339 19.80 12.10 -4.55
N CYS A 340 19.13 10.97 -4.29
CA CYS A 340 19.74 9.62 -4.32
C CYS A 340 19.05 8.66 -5.30
N SER A 341 17.99 9.12 -5.96
CA SER A 341 17.33 8.39 -7.05
C SER A 341 17.97 8.71 -8.41
N ASN A 342 17.97 7.74 -9.32
CA ASN A 342 18.44 7.90 -10.72
C ASN A 342 17.42 8.65 -11.60
N THR A 343 16.69 9.61 -11.03
CA THR A 343 15.72 10.40 -11.80
C THR A 343 16.39 11.57 -12.52
N THR A 344 16.00 11.80 -13.77
CA THR A 344 16.39 13.00 -14.54
C THR A 344 15.28 14.05 -14.59
N SER A 345 14.12 13.79 -13.96
CA SER A 345 12.95 14.68 -14.04
C SER A 345 13.00 15.87 -13.08
N LEU A 346 13.91 15.85 -12.11
CA LEU A 346 14.07 16.90 -11.10
C LEU A 346 15.53 17.37 -11.02
N PRO A 347 15.78 18.65 -10.69
CA PRO A 347 17.12 19.16 -10.43
C PRO A 347 17.85 18.39 -9.32
N TYR A 348 19.13 18.08 -9.54
CA TYR A 348 19.98 17.52 -8.49
C TYR A 348 20.41 18.60 -7.48
N PHE A 349 20.46 18.23 -6.21
CA PHE A 349 21.11 19.02 -5.16
C PHE A 349 21.85 18.14 -4.15
N ASN A 350 22.82 18.75 -3.46
CA ASN A 350 23.52 18.17 -2.30
C ASN A 350 23.74 19.26 -1.25
N VAL A 351 23.29 19.00 -0.01
CA VAL A 351 23.47 19.89 1.14
C VAL A 351 24.37 19.20 2.16
N GLU A 352 25.47 19.86 2.49
CA GLU A 352 26.48 19.39 3.43
C GLU A 352 26.61 20.38 4.59
N ALA A 353 26.91 19.88 5.78
CA ALA A 353 27.27 20.72 6.92
C ALA A 353 28.60 20.25 7.52
N LYS A 354 29.51 21.20 7.76
CA LYS A 354 30.73 20.94 8.54
C LYS A 354 30.47 21.33 9.99
N ASN A 355 30.76 20.40 10.90
CA ASN A 355 30.69 20.64 12.33
C ASN A 355 32.07 21.03 12.90
N GLU A 356 32.11 21.66 14.07
CA GLU A 356 33.34 21.98 14.79
C GLU A 356 33.14 21.90 16.30
N HIS A 357 34.24 21.68 17.03
CA HIS A 357 34.27 21.83 18.49
C HIS A 357 34.42 23.30 18.89
N ARG A 358 33.74 23.72 19.95
CA ARG A 358 33.74 25.11 20.45
C ARG A 358 34.18 25.16 21.92
N GLY A 359 35.49 25.02 22.15
CA GLY A 359 36.08 24.96 23.49
C GLY A 359 35.85 23.63 24.22
N ASN A 360 34.70 22.99 24.02
CA ASN A 360 34.41 21.62 24.46
C ASN A 360 34.54 20.65 23.27
N THR A 361 35.28 19.54 23.46
CA THR A 361 35.50 18.50 22.44
C THR A 361 34.52 17.32 22.52
N ARG A 362 33.57 17.36 23.46
CA ARG A 362 32.52 16.34 23.61
C ARG A 362 31.29 16.60 22.75
N VAL A 363 31.13 17.83 22.29
CA VAL A 363 29.98 18.31 21.52
C VAL A 363 30.46 19.12 20.32
N SER A 364 29.75 19.03 19.21
CA SER A 364 30.07 19.76 17.99
C SER A 364 28.93 20.69 17.57
N TYR A 365 29.22 21.71 16.78
CA TYR A 365 28.24 22.67 16.28
C TYR A 365 28.50 22.94 14.81
N VAL A 366 27.46 23.25 14.04
CA VAL A 366 27.61 23.64 12.64
C VAL A 366 28.53 24.86 12.51
N ARG A 367 29.52 24.75 11.64
CA ARG A 367 30.49 25.80 11.27
C ARG A 367 30.22 26.35 9.88
N GLU A 368 29.84 25.50 8.94
CA GLU A 368 29.53 25.92 7.60
C GLU A 368 28.46 25.02 6.97
N VAL A 369 27.71 25.59 6.04
CA VAL A 369 26.73 24.88 5.23
C VAL A 369 27.10 25.08 3.77
N ALA A 370 27.27 23.98 3.03
CA ALA A 370 27.57 23.99 1.62
C ALA A 370 26.38 23.43 0.83
N VAL A 371 26.00 24.10 -0.25
CA VAL A 371 24.93 23.68 -1.16
C VAL A 371 25.49 23.58 -2.56
N GLU A 372 25.41 22.39 -3.14
CA GLU A 372 25.70 22.14 -4.55
C GLU A 372 24.41 22.00 -5.33
N VAL A 373 24.20 22.89 -6.31
CA VAL A 373 23.00 22.90 -7.16
C VAL A 373 23.30 23.66 -8.44
N TYR A 374 22.79 23.19 -9.59
CA TYR A 374 23.06 23.78 -10.91
C TYR A 374 24.55 24.01 -11.24
N GLY A 375 25.41 23.08 -10.79
CA GLY A 375 26.86 23.17 -10.97
C GLY A 375 27.54 24.31 -10.20
N GLN A 376 26.82 24.96 -9.27
CA GLN A 376 27.37 25.97 -8.36
C GLN A 376 27.57 25.35 -6.97
N ARG A 377 28.66 25.71 -6.29
CA ARG A 377 28.89 25.40 -4.87
C ARG A 377 28.82 26.69 -4.05
N ILE A 378 27.78 26.82 -3.23
CA ILE A 378 27.57 27.97 -2.35
C ILE A 378 27.88 27.56 -0.92
N VAL A 379 28.76 28.29 -0.23
CA VAL A 379 29.13 28.02 1.16
C VAL A 379 28.75 29.21 2.05
N ILE A 380 27.94 28.94 3.08
CA ILE A 380 27.55 29.88 4.12
C ILE A 380 28.43 29.61 5.35
N LEU A 381 29.27 30.57 5.72
CA LEU A 381 30.25 30.42 6.80
C LEU A 381 29.75 31.00 8.12
N LYS A 382 30.12 30.36 9.23
CA LYS A 382 29.91 30.86 10.59
C LYS A 382 30.40 32.30 10.74
N GLN A 383 29.61 33.10 11.46
CA GLN A 383 29.83 34.53 11.73
C GLN A 383 29.92 35.45 10.48
N GLN A 384 29.75 34.94 9.25
CA GLN A 384 29.78 35.74 8.02
C GLN A 384 28.37 36.18 7.60
N LYS A 385 27.76 37.09 8.37
CA LYS A 385 26.34 37.50 8.20
C LYS A 385 26.01 38.29 6.92
N SER A 386 27.02 38.70 6.14
CA SER A 386 26.85 39.53 4.94
C SER A 386 27.55 38.98 3.71
N HIS A 387 28.21 37.82 3.82
CA HIS A 387 29.01 37.25 2.74
C HIS A 387 28.80 35.75 2.65
N VAL A 388 28.88 35.23 1.42
CA VAL A 388 28.93 33.80 1.12
C VAL A 388 30.07 33.53 0.16
N LEU A 389 30.51 32.27 0.05
CA LEU A 389 31.42 31.85 -1.02
C LEU A 389 30.59 31.24 -2.14
N VAL A 390 30.79 31.68 -3.37
CA VAL A 390 30.26 31.02 -4.57
C VAL A 390 31.45 30.51 -5.37
N ASN A 391 31.58 29.19 -5.51
CA ASN A 391 32.72 28.53 -6.13
C ASN A 391 34.06 29.03 -5.56
N ASN A 392 34.15 29.08 -4.23
CA ASN A 392 35.30 29.61 -3.46
C ASN A 392 35.58 31.11 -3.62
N VAL A 393 34.75 31.86 -4.35
CA VAL A 393 34.86 33.32 -4.46
C VAL A 393 33.92 33.99 -3.48
N ARG A 394 34.46 34.85 -2.61
CA ARG A 394 33.67 35.61 -1.64
C ARG A 394 32.81 36.67 -2.33
N GLN A 395 31.51 36.65 -2.05
CA GLN A 395 30.54 37.61 -2.56
C GLN A 395 29.72 38.22 -1.41
N THR A 396 29.30 39.47 -1.58
CA THR A 396 28.44 40.19 -0.63
C THR A 396 26.97 39.94 -0.96
N LEU A 397 26.15 39.68 0.05
CA LEU A 397 24.71 39.45 -0.12
C LEU A 397 23.95 40.73 -0.51
N PRO A 398 22.84 40.65 -1.28
CA PRO A 398 22.30 39.43 -1.89
C PRO A 398 23.08 38.97 -3.12
N VAL A 399 23.10 37.67 -3.36
CA VAL A 399 23.76 37.04 -4.51
C VAL A 399 22.71 36.36 -5.38
N SER A 400 22.88 36.44 -6.70
CA SER A 400 22.15 35.63 -7.67
C SER A 400 23.16 34.86 -8.52
N ALA A 401 22.89 33.57 -8.74
CA ALA A 401 23.74 32.68 -9.52
C ALA A 401 22.89 31.82 -10.49
N ALA A 402 23.57 31.10 -11.40
CA ALA A 402 22.92 30.22 -12.39
C ALA A 402 21.79 30.91 -13.18
N GLY A 403 22.04 32.13 -13.68
CA GLY A 403 21.06 32.86 -14.49
C GLY A 403 19.80 33.33 -13.74
N GLY A 404 19.83 33.38 -12.41
CA GLY A 404 18.68 33.75 -11.59
C GLY A 404 18.04 32.56 -10.87
N ALA A 405 18.40 31.33 -11.25
CA ALA A 405 17.85 30.11 -10.67
C ALA A 405 18.25 29.88 -9.20
N ILE A 406 19.29 30.57 -8.71
CA ILE A 406 19.71 30.55 -7.31
C ILE A 406 19.72 31.98 -6.79
N THR A 407 19.08 32.20 -5.66
CA THR A 407 19.16 33.46 -4.90
C THR A 407 19.66 33.19 -3.49
N VAL A 408 20.54 34.03 -2.99
CA VAL A 408 21.05 33.96 -1.62
C VAL A 408 20.90 35.32 -0.99
N SER A 409 20.17 35.40 0.11
CA SER A 409 19.83 36.67 0.75
C SER A 409 19.77 36.54 2.27
N LYS A 410 19.67 37.67 2.96
CA LYS A 410 19.49 37.69 4.41
C LYS A 410 18.00 37.78 4.74
N SER A 411 17.53 36.91 5.62
CA SER A 411 16.17 36.92 6.18
C SER A 411 16.23 36.80 7.71
N GLY A 412 16.00 37.90 8.40
CA GLY A 412 16.18 37.96 9.87
C GLY A 412 17.62 37.64 10.28
N ARG A 413 17.80 36.65 11.17
CA ARG A 413 19.13 36.15 11.58
C ARG A 413 19.75 35.14 10.62
N TYR A 414 18.99 34.67 9.62
CA TYR A 414 19.41 33.63 8.70
C TYR A 414 19.94 34.20 7.39
N ILE A 415 20.94 33.52 6.81
CA ILE A 415 21.21 33.56 5.38
C ILE A 415 20.39 32.44 4.75
N VAL A 416 19.63 32.78 3.71
CA VAL A 416 18.69 31.88 3.03
C VAL A 416 19.12 31.76 1.58
N LEU A 417 19.38 30.53 1.15
CA LEU A 417 19.49 30.14 -0.24
C LEU A 417 18.14 29.60 -0.70
N GLU A 418 17.66 30.08 -1.84
CA GLU A 418 16.41 29.64 -2.47
C GLU A 418 16.65 29.40 -3.97
N THR A 419 16.03 28.34 -4.49
CA THR A 419 16.14 27.93 -5.89
C THR A 419 14.81 28.11 -6.62
N ASP A 420 14.84 28.15 -7.95
CA ASP A 420 13.64 28.22 -8.81
C ASP A 420 12.73 26.98 -8.75
N PHE A 421 13.22 25.86 -8.22
CA PHE A 421 12.42 24.67 -7.91
C PHE A 421 12.00 24.61 -6.43
N ASN A 422 12.13 25.71 -5.67
CA ASN A 422 11.70 25.87 -4.29
C ASN A 422 12.46 25.03 -3.23
N LEU A 423 13.66 24.50 -3.53
CA LEU A 423 14.58 24.11 -2.46
C LEU A 423 15.02 25.35 -1.70
N ARG A 424 14.93 25.29 -0.37
CA ARG A 424 15.35 26.37 0.53
C ARG A 424 16.26 25.84 1.61
N VAL A 425 17.45 26.42 1.72
CA VAL A 425 18.44 26.10 2.77
C VAL A 425 18.72 27.37 3.56
N SER A 426 18.58 27.32 4.88
CA SER A 426 18.86 28.47 5.73
C SER A 426 19.83 28.13 6.85
N TYR A 427 20.76 29.03 7.13
CA TYR A 427 21.72 28.92 8.22
C TYR A 427 21.83 30.26 8.95
N ASP A 428 21.75 30.24 10.28
CA ASP A 428 21.84 31.45 11.11
C ASP A 428 23.27 31.97 11.31
N THR A 429 24.26 31.36 10.63
CA THR A 429 25.69 31.63 10.77
C THR A 429 26.24 31.31 12.15
N ASP A 430 25.53 30.51 12.94
CA ASP A 430 25.95 30.07 14.26
C ASP A 430 25.68 28.58 14.49
N HIS A 431 24.45 28.15 14.72
CA HIS A 431 24.17 26.77 15.15
C HIS A 431 22.89 26.16 14.59
N SER A 432 22.12 26.87 13.76
CA SER A 432 20.78 26.45 13.33
C SER A 432 20.70 26.40 11.80
N VAL A 433 20.45 25.21 11.26
CA VAL A 433 20.26 24.94 9.85
C VAL A 433 18.86 24.40 9.62
N GLU A 434 18.19 24.87 8.57
CA GLU A 434 16.94 24.31 8.07
C GLU A 434 17.13 23.95 6.60
N VAL A 435 16.81 22.71 6.24
CA VAL A 435 16.73 22.23 4.85
C VAL A 435 15.27 21.96 4.56
N LYS A 436 14.69 22.73 3.63
CA LYS A 436 13.30 22.66 3.25
C LYS A 436 13.19 22.21 1.80
N VAL A 437 12.67 21.00 1.59
CA VAL A 437 12.60 20.32 0.29
C VAL A 437 11.13 20.18 -0.14
N PRO A 438 10.76 20.53 -1.38
CA PRO A 438 9.40 20.35 -1.88
C PRO A 438 8.99 18.86 -1.94
N THR A 439 7.71 18.54 -1.74
CA THR A 439 7.18 17.16 -1.83
C THR A 439 7.31 16.52 -3.20
N THR A 440 7.67 17.25 -4.25
CA THR A 440 8.10 16.64 -5.52
C THR A 440 9.31 15.71 -5.34
N TYR A 441 10.12 15.90 -4.29
CA TYR A 441 11.26 15.05 -3.94
C TYR A 441 10.91 13.91 -2.96
N PHE A 442 9.62 13.64 -2.71
CA PHE A 442 9.18 12.58 -1.81
C PHE A 442 9.77 11.23 -2.20
N ASN A 443 10.41 10.54 -1.25
CA ASN A 443 11.11 9.26 -1.42
C ASN A 443 12.30 9.31 -2.41
N LEU A 444 12.85 10.50 -2.67
CA LEU A 444 13.99 10.68 -3.60
C LEU A 444 15.26 11.19 -2.92
N THR A 445 15.18 11.60 -1.65
CA THR A 445 16.33 12.11 -0.90
C THR A 445 17.02 11.00 -0.10
N CYS A 446 18.26 11.24 0.31
CA CYS A 446 18.93 10.50 1.37
C CYS A 446 20.01 11.37 2.04
N GLY A 447 20.49 10.94 3.21
CA GLY A 447 21.43 11.68 4.04
C GLY A 447 21.03 11.64 5.51
N MET A 448 21.67 12.45 6.35
CA MET A 448 21.28 12.57 7.76
C MET A 448 19.84 13.08 7.97
N CYS A 449 19.22 13.73 6.97
CA CYS A 449 17.84 14.20 7.04
C CYS A 449 16.78 13.14 6.66
N GLY A 450 17.18 11.89 6.40
CA GLY A 450 16.26 10.81 6.06
C GLY A 450 15.90 10.74 4.57
N ASN A 451 14.95 9.86 4.24
CA ASN A 451 14.58 9.57 2.85
C ASN A 451 13.28 10.26 2.38
N PHE A 452 12.59 10.95 3.29
CA PHE A 452 11.40 11.76 3.03
C PHE A 452 10.26 10.97 2.39
N ASN A 453 9.86 9.86 3.01
CA ASN A 453 8.81 8.98 2.53
C ASN A 453 7.66 8.79 3.53
N ASN A 454 7.64 9.61 4.60
CA ASN A 454 6.66 9.57 5.69
C ASN A 454 6.64 8.25 6.48
N ARG A 455 7.75 7.51 6.46
CA ARG A 455 7.99 6.35 7.32
C ARG A 455 9.08 6.74 8.32
N ARG A 456 8.90 6.32 9.56
CA ARG A 456 9.77 6.74 10.68
C ARG A 456 10.77 5.66 11.05
N ASP A 457 10.51 4.43 10.61
CA ASP A 457 11.24 3.21 10.92
C ASP A 457 12.46 2.99 10.01
N ASP A 458 12.60 3.75 8.93
CA ASP A 458 13.68 3.62 7.94
C ASP A 458 14.57 4.87 7.80
N GLU A 459 14.46 5.82 8.72
CA GLU A 459 15.19 7.11 8.68
C GLU A 459 16.70 6.97 8.97
N TYR A 460 17.14 5.80 9.43
CA TYR A 460 18.55 5.50 9.72
C TYR A 460 19.21 4.83 8.50
N MET A 461 18.78 5.18 7.29
CA MET A 461 19.31 4.64 6.05
C MET A 461 20.74 5.11 5.77
N MET A 462 21.67 4.17 5.66
CA MET A 462 23.05 4.42 5.25
C MET A 462 23.19 4.48 3.72
N PRO A 463 24.31 4.99 3.16
CA PRO A 463 24.50 5.07 1.71
C PRO A 463 24.45 3.73 0.96
N ASN A 464 24.66 2.61 1.67
CA ASN A 464 24.60 1.25 1.12
C ASN A 464 23.18 0.66 1.09
N GLY A 465 22.16 1.41 1.54
CA GLY A 465 20.77 0.97 1.60
C GLY A 465 20.40 0.10 2.80
N GLN A 466 21.29 -0.03 3.80
CA GLN A 466 21.02 -0.73 5.05
C GLN A 466 20.68 0.26 6.17
N GLN A 467 19.90 -0.18 7.16
CA GLN A 467 19.62 0.59 8.37
C GLN A 467 20.82 0.56 9.32
N ALA A 468 21.20 1.73 9.83
CA ALA A 468 22.21 1.87 10.87
C ALA A 468 21.68 1.35 12.21
N ALA A 469 22.58 0.81 13.04
CA ALA A 469 22.22 0.31 14.37
C ALA A 469 21.84 1.43 15.35
N ASP A 470 22.44 2.61 15.17
CA ASP A 470 22.23 3.79 16.02
C ASP A 470 22.61 5.09 15.28
N SER A 471 22.45 6.23 15.96
CA SER A 471 22.71 7.56 15.41
C SER A 471 24.18 7.79 15.06
N ASN A 472 25.12 7.12 15.75
CA ASN A 472 26.55 7.26 15.48
C ASN A 472 26.91 6.50 14.21
N ALA A 473 26.45 5.26 14.08
CA ALA A 473 26.62 4.48 12.85
C ALA A 473 26.01 5.20 11.64
N LEU A 474 24.85 5.85 11.81
CA LEU A 474 24.25 6.69 10.77
C LEU A 474 25.17 7.85 10.39
N GLY A 475 25.59 8.66 11.37
CA GLY A 475 26.42 9.84 11.12
C GLY A 475 27.78 9.52 10.49
N GLU A 476 28.45 8.47 10.97
CA GLU A 476 29.72 7.99 10.40
C GLU A 476 29.56 7.54 8.94
N SER A 477 28.44 6.89 8.60
CA SER A 477 28.18 6.44 7.23
C SER A 477 27.99 7.58 6.23
N TRP A 478 27.57 8.77 6.70
CA TRP A 478 27.30 9.95 5.88
C TRP A 478 28.44 10.99 5.90
N GLN A 479 29.62 10.62 6.41
CA GLN A 479 30.80 11.47 6.38
C GLN A 479 31.25 11.73 4.93
N VAL A 480 31.44 12.99 4.58
CA VAL A 480 32.02 13.40 3.30
C VAL A 480 33.54 13.22 3.39
N PRO A 481 34.18 12.52 2.45
CA PRO A 481 35.64 12.42 2.42
C PRO A 481 36.28 13.80 2.27
N ASP A 482 36.96 14.27 3.32
CA ASP A 482 37.76 15.49 3.28
C ASP A 482 39.19 15.22 3.78
N SER A 483 40.10 16.16 3.50
CA SER A 483 41.51 16.06 3.87
C SER A 483 41.79 16.59 5.27
N ASP A 484 40.79 16.66 6.16
CA ASP A 484 40.94 17.22 7.50
C ASP A 484 41.30 16.12 8.51
N PRO A 485 42.58 15.98 8.91
CA PRO A 485 43.02 14.91 9.80
C PRO A 485 42.53 15.09 11.24
N SER A 486 41.87 16.22 11.56
CA SER A 486 41.30 16.49 12.89
C SER A 486 39.85 16.00 13.06
N CYS A 487 39.31 15.37 12.01
CA CYS A 487 37.98 14.78 11.96
C CYS A 487 37.87 13.50 12.79
N GLY A 488 36.79 13.38 13.57
CA GLY A 488 36.43 12.17 14.32
C GLY A 488 35.11 12.29 15.07
N VAL A 489 34.65 11.16 15.62
CA VAL A 489 33.49 11.10 16.51
C VAL A 489 33.99 11.11 17.95
N PRO A 490 33.57 12.06 18.79
CA PRO A 490 33.96 12.08 20.20
C PRO A 490 33.32 10.90 20.95
N LEU A 491 34.00 10.43 21.99
CA LEU A 491 33.42 9.41 22.88
C LEU A 491 32.13 9.95 23.54
N PRO A 492 31.11 9.10 23.73
CA PRO A 492 29.88 9.50 24.41
C PRO A 492 30.18 10.14 25.76
N SER A 493 29.52 11.26 26.04
CA SER A 493 29.62 11.89 27.37
C SER A 493 28.93 11.01 28.42
N PRO A 494 29.46 10.94 29.65
CA PRO A 494 28.70 10.35 30.75
C PRO A 494 27.40 11.14 30.95
N PRO A 495 26.28 10.46 31.28
CA PRO A 495 25.02 11.12 31.56
C PRO A 495 25.14 12.03 32.78
N CYS A 496 24.28 13.04 32.84
CA CYS A 496 24.15 13.92 34.00
C CYS A 496 23.77 13.12 35.24
N SER A 497 24.13 13.62 36.42
CA SER A 497 23.57 13.07 37.66
C SER A 497 22.07 13.35 37.75
N ALA A 498 21.32 12.53 38.49
CA ALA A 498 19.87 12.72 38.67
C ALA A 498 19.51 14.09 39.28
N GLU A 499 20.40 14.67 40.11
CA GLU A 499 20.23 16.01 40.67
C GLU A 499 20.38 17.10 39.60
N GLU A 500 21.38 16.97 38.73
CA GLU A 500 21.58 17.88 37.59
C GLU A 500 20.44 17.76 36.57
N GLU A 501 19.98 16.55 36.25
CA GLU A 501 18.83 16.36 35.36
C GLU A 501 17.58 17.06 35.92
N LYS A 502 17.28 16.88 37.21
CA LYS A 502 16.15 17.54 37.86
C LYS A 502 16.29 19.07 37.85
N LEU A 503 17.51 19.59 38.03
CA LEU A 503 17.78 21.02 37.93
C LEU A 503 17.52 21.53 36.50
N TYR A 504 18.04 20.84 35.48
CA TYR A 504 17.88 21.23 34.08
C TYR A 504 16.43 21.11 33.58
N GLN A 505 15.65 20.19 34.15
CA GLN A 505 14.21 20.05 33.88
C GLN A 505 13.36 21.15 34.52
N SER A 506 13.91 21.97 35.42
CA SER A 506 13.16 23.07 36.03
C SER A 506 12.92 24.22 35.05
N ASP A 507 11.87 25.02 35.30
CA ASP A 507 11.49 26.18 34.48
C ASP A 507 12.55 27.28 34.43
N GLN A 508 13.47 27.28 35.41
CA GLN A 508 14.64 28.18 35.40
C GLN A 508 15.63 27.83 34.28
N PHE A 509 15.58 26.59 33.76
CA PHE A 509 16.47 26.08 32.71
C PHE A 509 15.66 25.62 31.49
N CYS A 510 15.62 24.31 31.20
CA CYS A 510 14.99 23.77 29.99
C CYS A 510 13.49 23.48 30.18
N GLY A 511 12.98 23.45 31.42
CA GLY A 511 11.57 23.17 31.71
C GLY A 511 10.61 24.13 31.02
N ILE A 512 11.04 25.38 30.81
CA ILE A 512 10.28 26.42 30.10
C ILE A 512 9.87 26.02 28.67
N LEU A 513 10.63 25.11 28.03
CA LEU A 513 10.29 24.60 26.69
C LEU A 513 9.09 23.64 26.71
N THR A 514 8.74 23.12 27.89
CA THR A 514 7.65 22.15 28.10
C THR A 514 6.51 22.69 28.94
N THR A 515 6.69 23.84 29.60
CA THR A 515 5.60 24.54 30.29
C THR A 515 4.65 25.14 29.27
N SER A 516 3.41 24.64 29.24
CA SER A 516 2.31 25.35 28.57
C SER A 516 2.18 26.74 29.19
N PRO A 517 2.08 27.82 28.41
CA PRO A 517 1.77 29.12 28.97
C PRO A 517 0.45 29.00 29.72
N SER A 518 0.48 29.22 31.04
CA SER A 518 -0.73 29.50 31.80
C SER A 518 -1.34 30.75 31.17
N SER A 519 -2.37 30.54 30.35
CA SER A 519 -3.40 31.51 29.96
C SER A 519 -2.95 32.98 29.96
N PHE A 520 -2.67 33.53 28.78
CA PHE A 520 -2.99 34.94 28.56
C PHE A 520 -4.50 35.10 28.74
N GLU A 521 -4.90 35.68 29.89
CA GLU A 521 -6.02 36.63 29.95
C GLU A 521 -5.72 37.86 29.08
#